data_AF-A0A7X2TQG8-F1
#
_entry.id   AF-A0A7X2TQG8-F1
#
_cell.length_a   1.000
_cell.length_b   1.000
_cell.length_c   1.000
_cell.angle_alpha   90.00
_cell.angle_beta   90.00
_cell.angle_gamma   90.00
#
_symmetry.space_group_name_H-M   'P 1'
#
loop_
_entity.id
_entity.type
_entity.pdbx_description
1 polymer ?
#
loop_
_entity_poly.entity_id
_entity_poly.type
_entity_poly.pdbx_seq_one_letter_code
_entity_poly.pdbx_strand_id
1 'polypeptide(L)'
;MLHLAYYYAKSFYSLINELPAGKGYADVAFIPYKQNIPAIIIELKKDDTVDISMNQIKERKYPEALVKYKDNLLLVAVSYNSKTKEHFCKIEKA
;
A
#
# COMPACT_ATOMS: atom_id res chain seq x y z
N MET A 1 7.77 5.22 18.36
CA MET A 1 6.90 4.08 18.00
C MET A 1 6.85 3.81 16.49
N LEU A 2 6.64 4.80 15.60
CA LEU A 2 6.63 4.59 14.13
C LEU A 2 7.93 3.98 13.56
N HIS A 3 9.10 4.45 13.98
CA HIS A 3 10.39 3.92 13.51
C HIS A 3 10.57 2.43 13.85
N LEU A 4 10.13 1.99 15.04
CA LEU A 4 10.25 0.59 15.44
C LEU A 4 9.34 -0.31 14.60
N ALA A 5 8.11 0.11 14.34
CA ALA A 5 7.21 -0.60 13.44
C ALA A 5 7.78 -0.72 12.02
N TYR A 6 8.41 0.36 11.53
CA TYR A 6 9.09 0.36 10.23
C TYR A 6 10.31 -0.58 10.20
N TYR A 7 11.17 -0.56 11.22
CA TYR A 7 12.32 -1.46 11.31
C TYR A 7 11.90 -2.92 11.46
N TYR A 8 10.86 -3.19 12.24
CA TYR A 8 10.31 -4.53 12.39
C TYR A 8 9.72 -5.02 11.07
N ALA A 9 9.02 -4.17 10.31
CA ALA A 9 8.52 -4.53 8.99
C ALA A 9 9.64 -4.95 8.02
N LYS A 10 10.82 -4.32 8.07
CA LYS A 10 11.98 -4.73 7.25
C LYS A 10 12.47 -6.16 7.54
N SER A 11 12.15 -6.71 8.71
CA SER A 11 12.48 -8.11 9.04
C SER A 11 11.61 -9.12 8.28
N PHE A 12 10.46 -8.68 7.75
CA PHE A 12 9.47 -9.54 7.08
C PHE A 12 9.24 -9.19 5.61
N TYR A 13 9.60 -7.98 5.20
CA TYR A 13 9.28 -7.44 3.89
C TYR A 13 10.49 -6.80 3.21
N SER A 14 10.61 -7.03 1.91
CA SER A 14 11.29 -6.12 1.00
C SER A 14 10.36 -4.95 0.67
N LEU A 15 10.82 -3.72 0.91
CA LEU A 15 10.10 -2.51 0.53
C LEU A 15 10.57 -2.07 -0.86
N ILE A 16 9.63 -1.91 -1.77
CA ILE A 16 9.86 -1.37 -3.11
C ILE A 16 9.13 -0.04 -3.19
N ASN A 17 9.87 1.05 -3.30
CA ASN A 17 9.30 2.36 -3.59
C ASN A 17 9.03 2.47 -5.09
N GLU A 18 7.97 3.17 -5.47
CA GLU A 18 7.58 3.40 -6.86
C GLU A 18 7.50 2.10 -7.67
N LEU A 19 6.76 1.11 -7.15
CA LEU A 19 6.60 -0.17 -7.85
C LEU A 19 5.83 0.07 -9.16
N PRO A 20 6.38 -0.27 -10.34
CA PRO A 20 5.62 -0.24 -11.58
C PRO A 20 4.49 -1.27 -11.48
N ALA A 21 3.25 -0.78 -11.50
CA ALA A 21 2.08 -1.59 -11.24
C ALA A 21 0.95 -1.26 -12.22
N GLY A 22 0.62 -2.24 -13.08
CA GLY A 22 -0.42 -2.11 -14.11
C GLY A 22 -0.20 -0.88 -15.00
N LYS A 23 -1.07 0.14 -14.86
CA LYS A 23 -1.06 1.40 -15.62
C LYS A 23 -0.41 2.58 -14.89
N GLY A 24 0.35 2.35 -13.81
CA GLY A 24 1.01 3.42 -13.06
C GLY A 24 2.10 2.92 -12.12
N TYR A 25 2.39 3.73 -11.10
CA TYR A 25 3.35 3.41 -10.05
C TYR A 25 2.65 3.49 -8.71
N ALA A 26 2.75 2.44 -7.89
CA ALA A 26 2.34 2.48 -6.51
C ALA A 26 3.45 3.12 -5.66
N ASP A 27 3.11 3.97 -4.69
CA ASP A 27 4.10 4.68 -3.88
C ASP A 27 5.04 3.71 -3.16
N VAL A 28 4.47 2.71 -2.48
CA VAL A 28 5.25 1.69 -1.77
C VAL A 28 4.57 0.33 -1.84
N ALA A 29 5.34 -0.70 -2.14
CA ALA A 29 4.93 -2.09 -2.03
C ALA A 29 5.79 -2.85 -1.01
N PHE A 30 5.14 -3.65 -0.17
CA PHE A 30 5.76 -4.54 0.79
C PHE A 30 5.65 -5.96 0.27
N ILE A 31 6.79 -6.54 -0.12
CA ILE A 31 6.87 -7.89 -0.66
C ILE A 31 7.38 -8.82 0.45
N PRO A 32 6.57 -9.78 0.91
CA PRO A 32 6.92 -10.61 2.04
C PRO A 32 8.02 -11.63 1.68
N TYR A 33 8.90 -11.95 2.63
CA TYR A 33 9.86 -13.05 2.47
C TYR A 33 9.23 -14.43 2.66
N LYS A 34 8.06 -14.50 3.31
CA LYS A 34 7.34 -15.74 3.62
C LYS A 34 5.94 -15.73 3.00
N GLN A 35 5.52 -16.84 2.41
CA GLN A 35 4.23 -16.96 1.72
C GLN A 35 3.00 -16.75 2.62
N ASN A 36 3.11 -17.01 3.93
CA ASN A 36 1.99 -16.87 4.87
C ASN A 36 1.75 -15.41 5.32
N ILE A 37 2.59 -14.47 4.87
CA ILE A 37 2.50 -13.06 5.20
C ILE A 37 1.89 -12.34 3.99
N PRO A 38 0.89 -11.46 4.17
CA PRO A 38 0.24 -10.77 3.05
C PRO A 38 1.19 -9.80 2.37
N ALA A 39 1.15 -9.73 1.04
CA ALA A 39 1.75 -8.59 0.34
C ALA A 39 0.90 -7.33 0.58
N ILE A 40 1.54 -6.16 0.54
CA ILE A 40 0.85 -4.88 0.80
C ILE A 40 1.21 -3.87 -0.29
N ILE A 41 0.20 -3.22 -0.85
CA ILE A 41 0.37 -2.07 -1.74
C ILE A 41 -0.19 -0.84 -1.03
N ILE A 42 0.62 0.21 -0.95
CA ILE A 42 0.26 1.46 -0.29
C ILE A 42 0.27 2.60 -1.31
N GLU A 43 -0.82 3.37 -1.33
CA GLU A 43 -0.92 4.67 -2.00
C GLU A 43 -1.10 5.75 -0.92
N LEU A 44 -0.31 6.82 -1.05
CA LEU A 44 -0.25 7.95 -0.15
C LEU A 44 -0.79 9.20 -0.86
N LYS A 45 -1.74 9.87 -0.21
CA LYS A 45 -2.25 11.17 -0.70
C LYS A 45 -2.20 12.23 0.39
N LYS A 46 -2.02 13.47 -0.04
CA LYS A 46 -2.12 14.66 0.80
C LYS A 46 -3.37 15.44 0.39
N ASP A 47 -4.16 15.85 1.38
CA ASP A 47 -5.36 16.68 1.22
C ASP A 47 -6.42 16.10 0.28
N ASP A 48 -6.49 14.76 0.18
CA ASP A 48 -7.44 14.02 -0.65
C ASP A 48 -8.22 12.99 0.20
N THR A 49 -9.16 12.25 -0.38
CA THR A 49 -9.88 11.19 0.35
C THR A 49 -9.22 9.81 0.16
N VAL A 50 -9.37 8.96 1.17
CA VAL A 50 -8.93 7.56 1.09
C VAL A 50 -9.70 6.78 0.01
N ASP A 51 -10.95 7.16 -0.29
CA ASP A 51 -11.76 6.52 -1.33
C ASP A 51 -11.25 6.83 -2.74
N ILE A 52 -10.84 8.07 -3.01
CA ILE A 52 -10.20 8.43 -4.29
C ILE A 52 -8.92 7.63 -4.49
N SER A 53 -8.10 7.53 -3.43
CA SER A 53 -6.84 6.76 -3.45
C SER A 53 -7.11 5.26 -3.69
N MET A 54 -8.13 4.70 -3.03
CA MET A 54 -8.50 3.29 -3.19
C MET A 54 -9.02 2.99 -4.60
N ASN A 55 -9.85 3.88 -5.16
CA ASN A 55 -10.30 3.76 -6.54
C ASN A 55 -9.12 3.83 -7.52
N GLN A 56 -8.16 4.73 -7.29
CA GLN A 56 -6.94 4.82 -8.09
C GLN A 56 -6.13 3.51 -8.09
N ILE A 57 -5.96 2.86 -6.94
CA ILE A 57 -5.28 1.56 -6.82
C ILE A 57 -5.98 0.49 -7.69
N LYS A 58 -7.32 0.44 -7.66
CA LYS A 58 -8.13 -0.51 -8.41
C LYS A 58 -8.11 -0.22 -9.92
N GLU A 59 -8.30 1.03 -10.31
CA GLU A 59 -8.32 1.48 -11.72
C GLU A 59 -6.98 1.26 -12.42
N ARG A 60 -5.88 1.52 -11.71
CA ARG A 60 -4.53 1.31 -12.24
C ARG A 60 -4.10 -0.15 -12.20
N LYS A 61 -4.95 -1.05 -11.69
CA LYS A 61 -4.76 -2.50 -11.70
C LYS A 61 -3.48 -2.93 -10.99
N TYR A 62 -3.14 -2.25 -9.88
CA TYR A 62 -1.94 -2.58 -9.11
C TYR A 62 -1.87 -4.04 -8.64
N PRO A 63 -2.98 -4.74 -8.32
CA PRO A 63 -2.96 -6.17 -8.03
C PRO A 63 -2.37 -7.05 -9.15
N GLU A 64 -2.40 -6.60 -10.41
CA GLU A 64 -1.81 -7.36 -11.54
C GLU A 64 -0.29 -7.46 -11.41
N ALA A 65 0.37 -6.45 -10.83
CA ALA A 65 1.81 -6.44 -10.58
C ALA A 65 2.23 -7.50 -9.54
N LEU A 66 1.31 -7.84 -8.64
CA LEU A 66 1.50 -8.79 -7.55
C LEU A 66 0.55 -9.99 -7.67
N VAL A 67 0.27 -10.45 -8.90
CA VAL A 67 -0.67 -11.56 -9.15
C VAL A 67 -0.35 -12.83 -8.37
N LYS A 68 0.94 -13.08 -8.09
CA LYS A 68 1.41 -14.21 -7.26
C LYS A 68 0.90 -14.17 -5.81
N TYR A 69 0.45 -13.00 -5.36
CA TYR A 69 -0.06 -12.75 -4.02
C TYR A 69 -1.55 -12.42 -4.00
N LYS A 70 -2.28 -12.60 -5.12
CA LYS A 70 -3.67 -12.15 -5.26
C LYS A 70 -4.59 -12.62 -4.12
N ASP A 71 -4.42 -13.85 -3.64
CA ASP A 71 -5.22 -14.42 -2.55
C ASP A 71 -4.81 -13.94 -1.14
N ASN A 72 -3.68 -13.21 -1.04
CA ASN A 72 -3.11 -12.69 0.19
C ASN A 72 -2.50 -11.29 -0.02
N LEU A 73 -3.23 -10.41 -0.71
CA LEU A 73 -2.80 -9.05 -1.03
C LEU A 73 -3.71 -8.03 -0.32
N LEU A 74 -3.08 -7.06 0.35
CA LEU A 74 -3.71 -5.93 1.00
C LEU A 74 -3.47 -4.66 0.20
N LEU A 75 -4.54 -3.91 -0.03
CA LEU A 75 -4.53 -2.59 -0.63
C LEU A 75 -4.77 -1.57 0.47
N VAL A 76 -3.86 -0.60 0.60
CA VAL A 76 -3.88 0.38 1.67
C VAL A 76 -3.85 1.76 1.06
N ALA A 77 -4.88 2.54 1.33
CA ALA A 77 -4.94 3.96 1.01
C ALA A 77 -4.73 4.77 2.28
N VAL A 78 -3.73 5.64 2.30
CA VAL A 78 -3.51 6.57 3.40
C VAL A 78 -3.63 7.99 2.89
N SER A 79 -4.48 8.78 3.56
CA SER A 79 -4.56 10.22 3.32
C SER A 79 -4.15 11.01 4.54
N TYR A 80 -3.41 12.09 4.31
CA TYR A 80 -3.07 13.09 5.32
C TYR A 80 -3.82 14.39 5.05
N ASN A 81 -4.61 14.85 6.02
CA ASN A 81 -5.19 16.20 5.98
C ASN A 81 -4.20 17.19 6.59
N SER A 82 -3.66 18.09 5.77
CA SER A 82 -2.65 19.05 6.20
C SER A 82 -3.19 20.18 7.08
N LYS A 83 -4.51 20.41 7.05
CA LYS A 83 -5.20 21.42 7.88
C LYS A 83 -5.47 20.89 9.29
N THR A 84 -6.11 19.72 9.39
CA THR A 84 -6.44 19.10 10.69
C THR A 84 -5.28 18.31 11.28
N LYS A 85 -4.25 18.01 10.47
CA LYS A 85 -3.11 17.13 10.81
C LYS A 85 -3.49 15.67 11.02
N GLU A 86 -4.70 15.28 10.63
CA GLU A 86 -5.21 13.92 10.81
C GLU A 86 -4.78 12.97 9.69
N HIS A 87 -4.74 11.68 10.01
CA HIS A 87 -4.46 10.60 9.06
C HIS A 87 -5.70 9.74 8.91
N PHE A 88 -6.10 9.49 7.67
CA PHE A 88 -7.17 8.59 7.33
C PHE A 88 -6.57 7.38 6.62
N CYS A 89 -7.05 6.19 6.97
CA CYS A 89 -6.57 4.94 6.39
C CYS A 89 -7.75 4.07 5.99
N LYS A 90 -7.69 3.50 4.78
CA LYS A 90 -8.62 2.49 4.31
C LYS A 90 -7.84 1.28 3.81
N ILE A 91 -8.25 0.09 4.26
CA ILE A 91 -7.60 -1.18 3.91
C ILE A 91 -8.63 -2.09 3.27
N GLU A 92 -8.30 -2.67 2.12
CA GLU A 92 -9.13 -3.64 1.42
C GLU A 92 -8.29 -4.86 1.01
N LYS A 93 -8.94 -6.01 0.86
CA LYS A 93 -8.32 -7.18 0.20
C LYS A 93 -8.54 -7.07 -1.31
N ALA A 94 -7.53 -7.45 -2.09
CA ALA A 94 -7.58 -7.43 -3.55
C ALA A 94 -8.52 -8.48 -4.16
#